data_AF-A0A7K8KIJ7-F1
#
_entry.id   AF-A0A7K8KIJ7-F1
#
_cell.length_a   1.000
_cell.length_b   1.000
_cell.length_c   1.000
_cell.angle_alpha   90.00
_cell.angle_beta   90.00
_cell.angle_gamma   90.00
#
_symmetry.space_group_name_H-M   'P 1'
#
loop_
_entity.id
_entity.type
_entity.pdbx_description
1 polymer ?
#
loop_
_entity_poly.entity_id
_entity_poly.type
_entity_poly.pdbx_seq_one_letter_code
_entity_poly.pdbx_strand_id
1 'polypeptide(L)'
;EDAAGRYISPFHDIPIYADAGKNVFNMVVEVPRWTNAKMEIATKDPLNPIKQDVKKGKLRYVANVFPHKGYIWNYGAIPQVLCLVSAARPFAPLSLQVCSRGEVIQVKVLGTLALIDEGETDWKIIAINVEDPEADSYNDISDVRRMKPGYLEATVDWFRRYKVPDGKPENQFAFNSEFKDKDFAVNVIKCTHEHWKALLAKKADGGEINCTNLTVSDSPFCCSQECAKATVDAVSTDPSVLPTPP
;
A
#
# COMPACT_ATOMS: atom_id res chain seq x y z
N GLU A 1 -8.55 14.45 -0.38
CA GLU A 1 -8.18 15.87 -0.25
C GLU A 1 -7.13 16.01 0.84
N ASP A 2 -6.33 17.06 0.82
CA ASP A 2 -5.44 17.42 1.94
C ASP A 2 -6.22 18.15 3.06
N ALA A 3 -5.52 18.59 4.11
CA ALA A 3 -6.12 19.30 5.24
C ALA A 3 -6.77 20.65 4.87
N ALA A 4 -6.49 21.20 3.68
CA ALA A 4 -7.08 22.43 3.16
C ALA A 4 -8.23 22.18 2.18
N GLY A 5 -8.67 20.92 2.01
CA GLY A 5 -9.73 20.54 1.08
C GLY A 5 -9.27 20.51 -0.39
N ARG A 6 -7.96 20.47 -0.64
CA ARG A 6 -7.40 20.44 -1.99
C ARG A 6 -7.28 19.01 -2.48
N TYR A 7 -7.62 18.75 -3.74
CA TYR A 7 -7.41 17.44 -4.34
C TYR A 7 -5.92 17.16 -4.51
N ILE A 8 -5.53 15.92 -4.22
CA ILE A 8 -4.15 15.42 -4.30
C ILE A 8 -4.19 13.98 -4.80
N SER A 9 -3.14 13.55 -5.50
CA SER A 9 -2.91 12.14 -5.80
C SER A 9 -2.30 11.43 -4.58
N PRO A 10 -2.91 10.35 -4.06
CA PRO A 10 -2.30 9.56 -3.00
C PRO A 10 -1.05 8.80 -3.48
N PHE A 11 -0.85 8.68 -4.80
CA PHE A 11 0.35 8.06 -5.36
C PHE A 11 1.54 9.02 -5.43
N HIS A 12 1.28 10.29 -5.77
CA HIS A 12 2.35 11.25 -6.12
C HIS A 12 2.52 12.40 -5.13
N ASP A 13 1.44 12.92 -4.57
CA ASP A 13 1.45 14.19 -3.82
C ASP A 13 1.68 14.02 -2.33
N ILE A 14 1.45 12.83 -1.77
CA ILE A 14 1.77 12.54 -0.38
C ILE A 14 3.28 12.29 -0.28
N PRO A 15 4.04 13.05 0.54
CA PRO A 15 5.48 12.82 0.69
C PRO A 15 5.78 11.41 1.17
N ILE A 16 6.80 10.75 0.62
CA ILE A 16 7.24 9.43 1.08
C ILE A 16 7.60 9.40 2.58
N TYR A 17 8.27 10.44 3.09
CA TYR A 17 8.67 10.56 4.48
C TYR A 17 7.73 11.48 5.25
N ALA A 18 7.33 11.06 6.44
CA ALA A 18 6.79 11.94 7.47
C ALA A 18 7.92 12.58 8.30
N ASP A 19 8.98 11.81 8.57
CA ASP A 19 10.23 12.28 9.20
C ASP A 19 11.42 11.53 8.58
N ALA A 20 12.14 12.20 7.67
CA ALA A 20 13.28 11.60 6.98
C ALA A 20 14.47 11.32 7.92
N GLY A 21 14.64 12.11 8.98
CA GLY A 21 15.73 11.92 9.95
C GLY A 21 15.56 10.65 10.78
N LYS A 22 14.33 10.17 10.92
CA LYS A 22 13.99 8.96 11.70
C LYS A 22 13.57 7.78 10.82
N ASN A 23 13.62 7.90 9.49
CA ASN A 23 13.05 6.93 8.55
C ASN A 23 11.58 6.58 8.89
N VAL A 24 10.77 7.60 9.18
CA VAL A 24 9.31 7.45 9.32
C VAL A 24 8.67 7.76 7.98
N PHE A 25 7.89 6.81 7.48
CA PHE A 25 7.25 6.88 6.17
C PHE A 25 5.77 7.20 6.31
N ASN A 26 5.21 7.91 5.34
CA ASN A 26 3.76 7.94 5.18
C ASN A 26 3.29 6.61 4.57
N MET A 27 2.10 6.17 4.96
CA MET A 27 1.42 5.02 4.39
C MET A 27 -0.02 5.40 4.10
N VAL A 28 -0.46 5.15 2.88
CA VAL A 28 -1.87 5.27 2.47
C VAL A 28 -2.55 3.93 2.73
N VAL A 29 -3.53 3.91 3.63
CA VAL A 29 -4.30 2.70 3.95
C VAL A 29 -5.33 2.43 2.85
N GLU A 30 -5.21 1.31 2.15
CA GLU A 30 -6.14 0.92 1.09
C GLU A 30 -7.25 0.00 1.62
N VAL A 31 -6.85 -1.00 2.42
CA VAL A 31 -7.74 -2.04 2.94
C VAL A 31 -7.60 -2.14 4.46
N PRO A 32 -8.65 -1.76 5.22
CA PRO A 32 -8.69 -1.97 6.66
C PRO A 32 -8.56 -3.44 7.04
N ARG A 33 -7.92 -3.72 8.19
CA ARG A 33 -7.81 -5.07 8.74
C ARG A 33 -9.19 -5.74 8.88
N TRP A 34 -9.23 -7.04 8.60
CA TRP A 34 -10.41 -7.91 8.63
C TRP A 34 -11.50 -7.60 7.61
N THR A 35 -11.21 -6.73 6.64
CA THR A 35 -12.10 -6.51 5.48
C THR A 35 -11.65 -7.34 4.28
N ASN A 36 -12.56 -7.53 3.32
CA ASN A 36 -12.34 -8.42 2.17
C ASN A 36 -12.25 -7.67 0.83
N ALA A 37 -12.80 -6.46 0.72
CA ALA A 37 -12.78 -5.72 -0.55
C ALA A 37 -11.34 -5.42 -0.96
N LYS A 38 -10.94 -5.89 -2.16
CA LYS A 38 -9.60 -5.59 -2.69
C LYS A 38 -9.61 -4.16 -3.23
N MET A 39 -9.22 -3.21 -2.39
CA MET A 39 -9.06 -1.81 -2.75
C MET A 39 -7.60 -1.53 -3.04
N GLU A 40 -7.33 -0.69 -4.03
CA GLU A 40 -5.98 -0.25 -4.38
C GLU A 40 -5.99 1.15 -4.98
N ILE A 41 -4.87 1.87 -4.86
CA ILE A 41 -4.61 3.10 -5.59
C ILE A 41 -4.67 2.80 -7.09
N ALA A 42 -5.56 3.49 -7.80
CA ALA A 42 -5.73 3.34 -9.24
C ALA A 42 -4.56 4.00 -9.98
N THR A 43 -3.46 3.28 -10.16
CA THR A 43 -2.23 3.82 -10.78
C THR A 43 -2.43 4.35 -12.20
N LYS A 44 -3.49 3.94 -12.90
CA LYS A 44 -3.81 4.31 -14.29
C LYS A 44 -4.86 5.41 -14.41
N ASP A 45 -5.55 5.74 -13.32
CA ASP A 45 -6.62 6.72 -13.34
C ASP A 45 -6.09 8.11 -12.94
N PRO A 46 -6.62 9.20 -13.52
CA PRO A 46 -6.30 10.56 -13.08
C PRO A 46 -6.49 10.75 -11.57
N LEU A 47 -5.52 11.40 -10.93
CA LEU A 47 -5.46 11.62 -9.47
C LEU A 47 -5.36 10.35 -8.61
N ASN A 48 -5.23 9.18 -9.23
CA ASN A 48 -5.02 7.89 -8.59
C ASN A 48 -5.93 7.60 -7.38
N PRO A 49 -7.27 7.70 -7.52
CA PRO A 49 -8.19 7.41 -6.42
C PRO A 49 -8.04 5.96 -5.94
N ILE A 50 -8.37 5.70 -4.67
CA ILE A 50 -8.51 4.32 -4.18
C ILE A 50 -9.82 3.76 -4.73
N LYS A 51 -9.75 2.67 -5.50
CA LYS A 51 -10.93 1.98 -6.05
C LYS A 51 -10.85 0.49 -5.82
N GLN A 52 -11.99 -0.18 -5.94
CA GLN A 52 -12.04 -1.63 -5.83
C GLN A 52 -11.57 -2.27 -7.13
N ASP A 53 -10.72 -3.29 -7.02
CA ASP A 53 -10.28 -4.10 -8.15
C ASP A 53 -11.48 -4.84 -8.79
N VAL A 54 -11.52 -4.87 -10.12
CA VAL A 54 -12.57 -5.49 -10.93
C VAL A 54 -11.93 -6.57 -11.80
N LYS A 55 -12.40 -7.81 -11.66
CA LYS A 55 -11.94 -8.94 -12.48
C LYS A 55 -13.13 -9.60 -13.16
N LYS A 56 -13.08 -9.71 -14.49
CA LYS A 56 -14.16 -10.25 -15.32
C LYS A 56 -15.51 -9.54 -15.05
N GLY A 57 -15.47 -8.22 -14.92
CA GLY A 57 -16.65 -7.37 -14.68
C GLY A 57 -17.26 -7.47 -13.28
N LYS A 58 -16.61 -8.16 -12.32
CA LYS A 58 -17.08 -8.28 -10.94
C LYS A 58 -16.09 -7.66 -9.96
N LEU A 59 -16.63 -6.97 -8.96
CA LEU A 59 -15.87 -6.46 -7.82
C LEU A 59 -15.16 -7.62 -7.10
N ARG A 60 -13.87 -7.45 -6.83
CA ARG A 60 -13.06 -8.49 -6.18
C ARG A 60 -13.09 -8.38 -4.67
N TYR A 61 -13.16 -9.55 -4.05
CA TYR A 61 -13.03 -9.73 -2.62
C TYR A 61 -12.00 -10.84 -2.36
N VAL A 62 -11.07 -10.63 -1.44
CA VAL A 62 -10.18 -11.71 -1.00
C VAL A 62 -10.96 -12.73 -0.17
N ALA A 63 -10.66 -14.01 -0.37
CA ALA A 63 -11.29 -15.08 0.38
C ALA A 63 -10.84 -15.09 1.85
N ASN A 64 -11.67 -15.68 2.71
CA ASN A 64 -11.23 -16.06 4.05
C ASN A 64 -10.57 -17.44 3.94
N VAL A 65 -9.25 -17.48 4.04
CA VAL A 65 -8.50 -18.74 4.07
C VAL A 65 -8.29 -19.10 5.54
N PHE A 66 -8.98 -20.14 6.01
CA PHE A 66 -8.93 -20.54 7.42
C PHE A 66 -7.47 -20.67 7.92
N PRO A 67 -7.11 -20.08 9.07
CA PRO A 67 -7.98 -19.45 10.09
C PRO A 67 -8.23 -17.95 9.92
N HIS A 68 -7.84 -17.36 8.79
CA HIS A 68 -7.80 -15.90 8.61
C HIS A 68 -9.13 -15.31 8.12
N LYS A 69 -9.44 -14.09 8.60
CA LYS A 69 -10.55 -13.25 8.11
C LYS A 69 -9.99 -12.08 7.30
N GLY A 70 -10.29 -12.06 6.00
CA GLY A 70 -9.88 -10.98 5.08
C GLY A 70 -8.37 -10.71 5.12
N TYR A 71 -8.01 -9.43 5.02
CA TYR A 71 -6.63 -8.99 5.28
C TYR A 71 -6.33 -9.02 6.78
N ILE A 72 -5.23 -9.67 7.19
CA ILE A 72 -4.85 -9.77 8.61
C ILE A 72 -4.04 -8.54 9.11
N TRP A 73 -3.97 -7.50 8.28
CA TRP A 73 -3.31 -6.21 8.50
C TRP A 73 -4.18 -5.05 8.01
N ASN A 74 -3.90 -3.83 8.48
CA ASN A 74 -4.20 -2.65 7.66
C ASN A 74 -3.22 -2.70 6.49
N TYR A 75 -3.73 -2.82 5.28
CA TYR A 75 -2.95 -3.02 4.06
C TYR A 75 -3.03 -1.76 3.21
N GLY A 76 -1.93 -1.42 2.54
CA GLY A 76 -1.86 -0.23 1.72
C GLY A 76 -0.44 0.05 1.24
N ALA A 77 -0.25 1.21 0.61
CA ALA A 77 0.98 1.56 -0.08
C ALA A 77 1.76 2.68 0.63
N ILE A 78 3.09 2.68 0.48
CA ILE A 78 3.88 3.90 0.72
C ILE A 78 3.72 4.76 -0.54
N PRO A 79 3.46 6.08 -0.43
CA PRO A 79 3.35 6.95 -1.59
C PRO A 79 4.74 7.20 -2.20
N GLN A 80 4.77 7.64 -3.46
CA GLN A 80 6.00 7.97 -4.18
C GLN A 80 7.00 6.81 -4.35
N VAL A 81 6.54 5.56 -4.40
CA VAL A 81 7.38 4.41 -4.74
C VAL A 81 6.78 3.60 -5.89
N LEU A 82 7.60 3.22 -6.86
CA LEU A 82 7.16 2.45 -8.03
C LEU A 82 7.19 0.93 -7.77
N CYS A 83 6.68 0.49 -6.62
CA CYS A 83 6.50 -0.91 -6.27
C CYS A 83 5.35 -1.03 -5.27
N LEU A 84 4.53 -2.07 -5.42
CA LEU A 84 3.52 -2.44 -4.45
C LEU A 84 4.19 -2.60 -3.08
N VAL A 85 3.67 -1.89 -2.09
CA VAL A 85 4.03 -2.10 -0.69
C VAL A 85 2.90 -2.91 -0.09
N SER A 86 3.21 -4.04 0.54
CA SER A 86 2.29 -4.60 1.53
C SER A 86 2.79 -4.25 2.89
N ALA A 87 2.24 -3.17 3.46
CA ALA A 87 2.41 -2.86 4.87
C ALA A 87 1.84 -3.99 5.73
N ALA A 88 2.70 -4.88 6.22
CA ALA A 88 2.30 -5.78 7.27
C ALA A 88 2.42 -5.05 8.60
N ARG A 89 1.30 -4.82 9.29
CA ARG A 89 1.37 -4.71 10.76
C ARG A 89 1.92 -6.01 11.34
N PRO A 90 2.39 -6.04 12.59
CA PRO A 90 2.65 -7.28 13.36
C PRO A 90 1.40 -7.80 14.15
N PHE A 91 1.06 -9.12 14.23
CA PHE A 91 -0.05 -9.67 15.08
C PHE A 91 0.36 -9.43 16.52
N ALA A 92 -0.28 -8.53 17.21
CA ALA A 92 -0.59 -8.76 18.61
C ALA A 92 -1.92 -8.07 18.87
N PRO A 93 -2.63 -8.49 19.92
CA PRO A 93 -3.95 -7.98 20.23
C PRO A 93 -4.00 -6.48 20.51
N LEU A 94 -2.86 -5.80 20.70
CA LEU A 94 -2.81 -4.43 21.24
C LEU A 94 -2.59 -3.30 20.22
N SER A 95 -2.34 -3.60 18.95
CA SER A 95 -2.56 -2.60 17.90
C SER A 95 -4.06 -2.59 17.52
N LEU A 96 -4.90 -2.12 18.44
CA LEU A 96 -6.36 -2.20 18.34
C LEU A 96 -6.93 -1.40 17.15
N GLN A 97 -6.21 -0.37 16.68
CA GLN A 97 -6.75 0.53 15.67
C GLN A 97 -6.82 -0.11 14.29
N VAL A 98 -8.02 -0.50 13.89
CA VAL A 98 -8.38 -0.71 12.49
C VAL A 98 -8.42 0.67 11.84
N CYS A 99 -7.53 0.91 10.89
CA CYS A 99 -7.47 2.19 10.19
C CYS A 99 -8.60 2.27 9.16
N SER A 100 -8.98 3.49 8.78
CA SER A 100 -9.95 3.73 7.73
C SER A 100 -9.30 3.67 6.36
N ARG A 101 -10.07 3.28 5.34
CA ARG A 101 -9.61 3.37 3.95
C ARG A 101 -9.38 4.83 3.56
N GLY A 102 -8.26 5.11 2.90
CA GLY A 102 -7.83 6.46 2.54
C GLY A 102 -7.13 7.21 3.66
N GLU A 103 -7.04 6.65 4.87
CA GLU A 103 -6.28 7.23 5.96
C GLU A 103 -4.78 7.23 5.61
N VAL A 104 -4.10 8.34 5.92
CA VAL A 104 -2.65 8.46 5.78
C VAL A 104 -2.05 8.39 7.17
N ILE A 105 -1.33 7.31 7.45
CA ILE A 105 -0.70 7.07 8.75
C ILE A 105 0.82 7.14 8.63
N GLN A 106 1.49 7.37 9.76
CA GLN A 106 2.94 7.40 9.84
C GLN A 106 3.47 6.06 10.36
N VAL A 107 4.43 5.46 9.67
CA VAL A 107 4.90 4.11 9.99
C VAL A 107 6.41 4.02 10.10
N LYS A 108 6.86 3.18 11.04
CA LYS A 108 8.24 2.72 11.17
C LYS A 108 8.39 1.37 10.48
N VAL A 109 9.32 1.29 9.53
CA VAL A 109 9.64 0.05 8.80
C VAL A 109 10.46 -0.89 9.68
N LEU A 110 10.13 -2.18 9.64
CA LEU A 110 10.71 -3.25 10.44
C LEU A 110 11.39 -4.32 9.57
N GLY A 111 10.92 -4.55 8.35
CA GLY A 111 11.50 -5.56 7.46
C GLY A 111 10.74 -5.67 6.14
N THR A 112 11.05 -6.69 5.33
CA THR A 112 10.32 -6.95 4.08
C THR A 112 10.29 -8.44 3.73
N LEU A 113 9.26 -8.85 3.00
CA LEU A 113 9.11 -10.19 2.42
C LEU A 113 9.00 -10.08 0.90
N ALA A 114 9.76 -10.90 0.18
CA ALA A 114 9.80 -10.89 -1.28
C ALA A 114 8.84 -11.94 -1.85
N LEU A 115 7.60 -11.54 -2.15
CA LEU A 115 6.64 -12.38 -2.87
C LEU A 115 7.01 -12.42 -4.36
N ILE A 116 6.89 -13.58 -4.99
CA ILE A 116 6.96 -13.72 -6.44
C ILE A 116 5.53 -13.92 -6.93
N ASP A 117 4.97 -12.88 -7.56
CA ASP A 117 3.61 -12.88 -8.09
C ASP A 117 3.67 -12.88 -9.63
N GLU A 118 3.25 -13.98 -10.24
CA GLU A 118 3.20 -14.11 -11.71
C GLU A 118 4.50 -13.76 -12.45
N GLY A 119 5.65 -14.00 -11.81
CA GLY A 119 6.98 -13.75 -12.36
C GLY A 119 7.57 -12.39 -12.00
N GLU A 120 6.80 -11.53 -11.32
CA GLU A 120 7.24 -10.23 -10.84
C GLU A 120 7.58 -10.28 -9.35
N THR A 121 8.55 -9.46 -8.92
CA THR A 121 8.87 -9.31 -7.50
C THR A 121 7.92 -8.30 -6.87
N ASP A 122 7.14 -8.76 -5.91
CA ASP A 122 6.16 -7.97 -5.17
C ASP A 122 6.62 -7.88 -3.70
N TRP A 123 7.06 -6.69 -3.29
CA TRP A 123 7.69 -6.47 -1.99
C TRP A 123 6.67 -6.18 -0.89
N LYS A 124 6.72 -6.94 0.19
CA LYS A 124 5.80 -6.81 1.32
C LYS A 124 6.54 -6.19 2.51
N ILE A 125 6.47 -4.86 2.65
CA ILE A 125 7.12 -4.11 3.74
C ILE A 125 6.41 -4.35 5.08
N ILE A 126 7.12 -4.84 6.08
CA ILE A 126 6.59 -4.98 7.44
C ILE A 126 6.81 -3.66 8.17
N ALA A 127 5.76 -3.06 8.73
CA ALA A 127 5.82 -1.76 9.37
C ALA A 127 4.81 -1.65 10.53
N ILE A 128 5.06 -0.72 11.45
CA ILE A 128 4.17 -0.42 12.58
C ILE A 128 3.82 1.07 12.59
N ASN A 129 2.58 1.42 12.95
CA ASN A 129 2.19 2.81 13.15
C ASN A 129 3.05 3.40 14.28
N VAL A 130 3.61 4.60 14.10
CA VAL A 130 4.40 5.28 15.13
C VAL A 130 3.58 5.70 16.34
N GLU A 131 2.26 5.84 16.18
CA GLU A 131 1.30 6.12 17.25
C GLU A 131 0.86 4.85 18.00
N ASP A 132 1.33 3.68 17.57
CA ASP A 132 1.05 2.43 18.27
C ASP A 132 1.71 2.48 19.67
N PRO A 133 0.99 2.15 20.76
CA PRO A 133 1.56 2.18 22.11
C PRO A 133 2.79 1.29 22.27
N GLU A 134 2.92 0.25 21.44
CA GLU A 134 4.06 -0.65 21.47
C GLU A 134 5.15 -0.27 20.44
N ALA A 135 4.98 0.79 19.65
CA ALA A 135 5.87 1.16 18.54
C ALA A 135 7.35 1.19 18.94
N ASP A 136 7.68 1.76 20.10
CA ASP A 136 9.05 1.87 20.61
C ASP A 136 9.73 0.51 20.85
N SER A 137 8.93 -0.54 21.08
CA SER A 137 9.42 -1.91 21.30
C SER A 137 9.71 -2.68 20.00
N TYR A 138 9.37 -2.14 18.83
CA TYR A 138 9.60 -2.76 17.53
C TYR A 138 10.59 -1.93 16.72
N ASN A 139 11.83 -2.39 16.58
CA ASN A 139 12.87 -1.65 15.85
C ASN A 139 13.44 -2.42 14.66
N ASP A 140 13.25 -3.73 14.63
CA ASP A 140 13.63 -4.62 13.54
C ASP A 140 12.63 -5.79 13.38
N ILE A 141 12.79 -6.60 12.34
CA ILE A 141 11.95 -7.78 12.08
C ILE A 141 12.11 -8.85 13.16
N SER A 142 13.27 -8.89 13.82
CA SER A 142 13.54 -9.78 14.94
C SER A 142 12.64 -9.50 16.14
N ASP A 143 12.29 -8.24 16.40
CA ASP A 143 11.35 -7.85 17.46
C ASP A 143 9.94 -8.35 17.14
N VAL A 144 9.53 -8.33 15.87
CA VAL A 144 8.27 -8.93 15.44
C VAL A 144 8.26 -10.42 15.76
N ARG A 145 9.31 -11.16 15.39
CA ARG A 145 9.40 -12.59 15.68
C ARG A 145 9.35 -12.89 17.18
N ARG A 146 10.04 -12.08 17.99
CA ARG A 146 10.14 -12.24 19.45
C ARG A 146 8.84 -11.91 20.17
N MET A 147 8.25 -10.76 19.86
CA MET A 147 7.09 -10.23 20.56
C MET A 147 5.78 -10.80 20.02
N LYS A 148 5.78 -11.31 18.78
CA LYS A 148 4.59 -11.75 18.05
C LYS A 148 4.81 -13.12 17.39
N PRO A 149 5.01 -14.19 18.19
CA PRO A 149 5.29 -15.52 17.65
C PRO A 149 4.17 -16.03 16.74
N GLY A 150 4.53 -16.65 15.62
CA GLY A 150 3.59 -17.20 14.64
C GLY A 150 3.08 -16.16 13.64
N TYR A 151 3.42 -14.88 13.81
CA TYR A 151 2.86 -13.84 12.97
C TYR A 151 3.49 -13.74 11.58
N LEU A 152 4.82 -13.80 11.53
CA LEU A 152 5.54 -13.79 10.27
C LEU A 152 5.20 -15.04 9.46
N GLU A 153 4.99 -16.15 10.15
CA GLU A 153 4.54 -17.43 9.59
C GLU A 153 3.12 -17.30 9.02
N ALA A 154 2.18 -16.70 9.77
CA ALA A 154 0.84 -16.39 9.29
C ALA A 154 0.83 -15.43 8.09
N THR A 155 1.80 -14.50 8.03
CA THR A 155 1.97 -13.56 6.91
C THR A 155 2.37 -14.28 5.64
N VAL A 156 3.39 -15.14 5.72
CA VAL A 156 3.83 -15.99 4.61
C VAL A 156 2.70 -16.91 4.16
N ASP A 157 2.02 -17.53 5.12
CA ASP A 157 0.89 -18.42 4.86
C ASP A 157 -0.27 -17.74 4.12
N TRP A 158 -0.65 -16.53 4.55
CA TRP A 158 -1.69 -15.74 3.89
C TRP A 158 -1.30 -15.40 2.45
N PHE A 159 -0.10 -14.85 2.23
CA PHE A 159 0.35 -14.51 0.86
C PHE A 159 0.59 -15.73 -0.02
N ARG A 160 0.93 -16.89 0.55
CA ARG A 160 1.04 -18.14 -0.19
C ARG A 160 -0.31 -18.59 -0.73
N ARG A 161 -1.36 -18.53 0.11
CA ARG A 161 -2.64 -19.21 -0.15
C ARG A 161 -3.78 -18.30 -0.61
N TYR A 162 -3.70 -16.97 -0.49
CA TYR A 162 -4.86 -16.08 -0.71
C TYR A 162 -5.49 -16.15 -2.11
N LYS A 163 -4.74 -16.61 -3.13
CA LYS A 163 -5.22 -16.79 -4.51
C LYS A 163 -5.68 -18.22 -4.83
N VAL A 164 -5.44 -19.18 -3.94
CA VAL A 164 -5.84 -20.59 -4.14
C VAL A 164 -7.36 -20.73 -4.31
N PRO A 165 -8.21 -20.04 -3.53
CA PRO A 165 -9.66 -20.06 -3.75
C PRO A 165 -10.10 -19.48 -5.10
N ASP A 166 -9.28 -18.64 -5.74
CA ASP A 166 -9.53 -18.12 -7.09
C ASP A 166 -9.10 -19.13 -8.20
N GLY A 167 -8.68 -20.34 -7.82
CA GLY A 167 -8.19 -21.38 -8.74
C GLY A 167 -6.76 -21.14 -9.24
N LYS A 168 -6.00 -20.24 -8.62
CA LYS A 168 -4.58 -20.00 -8.93
C LYS A 168 -3.68 -20.90 -8.08
N PRO A 169 -2.43 -21.18 -8.53
CA PRO A 169 -1.46 -21.88 -7.70
C PRO A 169 -1.06 -21.06 -6.46
N GLU A 170 -0.40 -21.71 -5.51
CA GLU A 170 0.26 -21.02 -4.41
C GLU A 170 1.33 -20.06 -4.93
N ASN A 171 1.42 -18.88 -4.32
CA ASN A 171 2.50 -17.94 -4.66
C ASN A 171 3.84 -18.43 -4.11
N GLN A 172 4.91 -18.03 -4.80
CA GLN A 172 6.28 -18.33 -4.41
C GLN A 172 6.92 -17.12 -3.73
N PHE A 173 8.09 -17.32 -3.13
CA PHE A 173 8.83 -16.26 -2.47
C PHE A 173 10.30 -16.37 -2.83
N ALA A 174 10.98 -15.23 -2.95
CA ALA A 174 12.44 -15.23 -2.98
C ALA A 174 13.01 -15.53 -1.58
N PHE A 175 14.32 -15.75 -1.51
CA PHE A 175 15.06 -15.97 -0.25
C PHE A 175 14.42 -17.06 0.65
N ASN A 176 13.89 -18.14 0.07
CA ASN A 176 13.24 -19.23 0.80
C ASN A 176 12.12 -18.76 1.77
N SER A 177 11.33 -17.74 1.38
CA SER A 177 10.29 -17.15 2.22
C SER A 177 10.81 -16.48 3.51
N GLU A 178 12.11 -16.17 3.58
CA GLU A 178 12.68 -15.44 4.71
C GLU A 178 12.42 -13.93 4.60
N PHE A 179 12.08 -13.33 5.74
CA PHE A 179 12.00 -11.89 5.86
C PHE A 179 13.41 -11.29 5.90
N LYS A 180 13.59 -10.19 5.19
CA LYS A 180 14.77 -9.33 5.32
C LYS A 180 14.53 -8.27 6.40
N ASP A 181 15.64 -7.83 6.99
CA ASP A 181 15.65 -6.83 8.06
C ASP A 181 15.21 -5.44 7.58
N LYS A 182 15.16 -4.52 8.55
CA LYS A 182 14.76 -3.13 8.34
C LYS A 182 15.65 -2.43 7.32
N ASP A 183 16.97 -2.58 7.39
CA ASP A 183 17.90 -1.85 6.54
C ASP A 183 17.75 -2.27 5.07
N PHE A 184 17.58 -3.57 4.83
CA PHE A 184 17.25 -4.09 3.51
C PHE A 184 15.92 -3.52 3.01
N ALA A 185 14.88 -3.52 3.85
CA ALA A 185 13.56 -3.00 3.49
C ALA A 185 13.60 -1.50 3.14
N VAL A 186 14.32 -0.70 3.94
CA VAL A 186 14.54 0.72 3.67
C VAL A 186 15.31 0.93 2.36
N ASN A 187 16.29 0.07 2.05
CA ASN A 187 16.99 0.13 0.77
C ASN A 187 16.06 -0.17 -0.41
N VAL A 188 15.19 -1.18 -0.30
CA VAL A 188 14.16 -1.47 -1.32
C VAL A 188 13.24 -0.26 -1.53
N ILE A 189 12.77 0.37 -0.46
CA ILE A 189 11.92 1.57 -0.53
C ILE A 189 12.67 2.72 -1.21
N LYS A 190 13.94 2.96 -0.87
CA LYS A 190 14.76 4.00 -1.51
C LYS A 190 14.97 3.73 -3.00
N CYS A 191 15.32 2.51 -3.40
CA CYS A 191 15.48 2.15 -4.81
C CYS A 191 14.19 2.37 -5.62
N THR A 192 13.05 1.97 -5.06
CA THR A 192 11.75 2.12 -5.73
C THR A 192 11.26 3.58 -5.75
N HIS A 193 11.67 4.38 -4.78
CA HIS A 193 11.48 5.83 -4.78
C HIS A 193 12.30 6.52 -5.88
N GLU A 194 13.54 6.11 -6.12
CA GLU A 194 14.35 6.64 -7.23
C GLU A 194 13.73 6.32 -8.60
N HIS A 195 13.14 5.13 -8.77
CA HIS A 195 12.36 4.82 -9.98
C HIS A 195 11.13 5.73 -10.13
N TRP A 196 10.41 5.99 -9.03
CA TRP A 196 9.30 6.95 -9.05
C TRP A 196 9.76 8.37 -9.41
N LYS A 197 10.91 8.83 -8.90
CA LYS A 197 11.48 10.14 -9.28
C LYS A 197 11.78 10.19 -10.78
N ALA A 198 12.39 9.13 -11.33
CA ALA A 198 12.69 9.05 -12.75
C ALA A 198 11.40 9.08 -13.61
N LEU A 199 10.35 8.38 -13.16
CA LEU A 199 9.02 8.42 -13.78
C LEU A 199 8.45 9.85 -13.79
N LEU A 200 8.38 10.50 -12.62
CA LEU A 200 7.80 11.83 -12.46
C LEU A 200 8.62 12.93 -13.12
N ALA A 201 9.91 12.69 -13.37
CA ALA A 201 10.78 13.57 -14.16
C ALA A 201 10.74 13.26 -15.67
N LYS A 202 9.90 12.31 -16.12
CA LYS A 202 9.81 11.83 -17.52
C LYS A 202 11.16 11.33 -18.07
N LYS A 203 12.00 10.77 -17.19
CA LYS A 203 13.30 10.15 -17.52
C LYS A 203 13.21 8.63 -17.70
N ALA A 204 12.07 8.04 -17.36
CA ALA A 204 11.74 6.64 -17.59
C ALA A 204 10.38 6.56 -18.29
N ASP A 205 10.16 5.48 -19.06
CA ASP A 205 8.84 5.19 -19.62
C ASP A 205 7.88 4.79 -18.49
N GLY A 206 6.76 5.48 -18.41
CA GLY A 206 5.72 5.25 -17.41
C GLY A 206 4.66 4.25 -17.83
N GLY A 207 4.68 3.79 -19.08
CA GLY A 207 3.65 2.92 -19.63
C GLY A 207 2.26 3.51 -19.42
N GLU A 208 1.40 2.77 -18.72
CA GLU A 208 0.01 3.16 -18.45
C GLU A 208 -0.18 3.96 -17.16
N ILE A 209 0.89 4.29 -16.43
CA ILE A 209 0.77 4.99 -15.15
C ILE A 209 0.38 6.45 -15.38
N ASN A 210 -0.74 6.84 -14.77
CA ASN A 210 -1.16 8.22 -14.74
C ASN A 210 -0.35 8.99 -13.71
N CYS A 211 0.48 9.91 -14.19
CA CYS A 211 1.40 10.69 -13.36
C CYS A 211 0.84 12.07 -12.92
N THR A 212 -0.45 12.34 -13.14
CA THR A 212 -1.05 13.63 -12.78
C THR A 212 -0.92 13.88 -11.28
N ASN A 213 -0.35 15.03 -10.94
CA ASN A 213 -0.06 15.43 -9.56
C ASN A 213 -0.25 16.95 -9.41
N LEU A 214 -0.22 17.46 -8.18
CA LEU A 214 -0.52 18.87 -7.90
C LEU A 214 0.56 19.59 -7.09
N THR A 215 1.45 18.84 -6.44
CA THR A 215 2.40 19.38 -5.46
C THR A 215 3.86 19.15 -5.85
N VAL A 216 4.14 18.30 -6.84
CA VAL A 216 5.51 17.99 -7.27
C VAL A 216 5.96 19.05 -8.27
N SER A 217 6.61 20.11 -7.78
CA SER A 217 6.91 21.33 -8.54
C SER A 217 7.74 21.10 -9.82
N ASP A 218 8.62 20.11 -9.83
CA ASP A 218 9.48 19.80 -10.99
C ASP A 218 8.86 18.78 -11.95
N SER A 219 7.62 18.35 -11.68
CA SER A 219 6.94 17.36 -12.52
C SER A 219 6.30 18.04 -13.73
N PRO A 220 6.55 17.56 -14.97
CA PRO A 220 5.86 18.04 -16.16
C PRO A 220 4.38 17.59 -16.21
N PHE A 221 3.94 16.79 -15.22
CA PHE A 221 2.58 16.27 -15.11
C PHE A 221 1.73 17.04 -14.09
N CYS A 222 2.27 18.13 -13.52
CA CYS A 222 1.58 18.93 -12.53
C CYS A 222 0.33 19.60 -13.14
N CYS A 223 -0.81 19.51 -12.46
CA CYS A 223 -2.06 20.14 -12.86
C CYS A 223 -2.57 21.12 -11.78
N SER A 224 -3.47 22.01 -12.17
CA SER A 224 -4.09 22.97 -11.25
C SER A 224 -5.21 22.33 -10.43
N GLN A 225 -5.59 22.95 -9.31
CA GLN A 225 -6.72 22.50 -8.49
C GLN A 225 -8.04 22.53 -9.27
N GLU A 226 -8.21 23.47 -10.22
CA GLU A 226 -9.37 23.52 -11.11
C GLU A 226 -9.42 22.31 -12.05
N CYS A 227 -8.26 21.90 -12.59
CA CYS A 227 -8.15 20.70 -13.41
C CYS A 227 -8.46 19.43 -12.60
N ALA A 228 -7.96 19.33 -11.37
CA ALA A 228 -8.27 18.21 -10.48
C ALA A 228 -9.75 18.18 -10.09
N LYS A 229 -10.34 19.35 -9.77
CA LYS A 229 -11.77 19.46 -9.47
C LYS A 229 -12.64 19.01 -10.64
N ALA A 230 -12.34 19.49 -11.85
CA ALA A 230 -13.07 19.08 -13.06
C ALA A 230 -13.02 17.56 -13.29
N THR A 231 -11.88 16.94 -12.96
CA THR A 231 -11.69 15.47 -13.04
C THR A 231 -12.63 14.74 -12.07
N VAL A 232 -12.72 15.18 -10.82
CA VAL A 232 -13.56 14.55 -9.79
C VAL A 232 -15.06 14.79 -10.07
N ASP A 233 -15.41 16.00 -10.49
CA ASP A 233 -16.79 16.39 -10.79
C ASP A 233 -17.35 15.56 -11.97
N ALA A 234 -16.51 15.29 -13.00
CA ALA A 234 -16.91 14.48 -14.16
C ALA A 234 -17.29 13.03 -13.79
N VAL A 235 -16.61 12.43 -12.82
CA VAL A 235 -16.90 11.06 -12.36
C VAL A 235 -18.17 11.02 -11.50
N SER A 236 -18.41 12.06 -10.70
CA SER A 236 -19.58 12.16 -9.82
C SER A 236 -20.90 12.28 -10.58
N THR A 237 -20.85 12.71 -11.84
CA THR A 237 -22.02 12.80 -12.73
C THR A 237 -22.32 11.52 -13.52
N ASP A 238 -21.51 10.45 -13.36
CA ASP A 238 -21.75 9.17 -14.03
C ASP A 238 -22.65 8.26 -13.16
N PRO A 239 -23.91 7.99 -13.57
CA PRO A 239 -24.85 7.16 -12.81
C PRO A 239 -24.42 5.69 -12.67
N SER A 240 -23.37 5.24 -13.38
CA SER A 240 -22.83 3.88 -13.27
C SER A 240 -21.81 3.68 -12.14
N VAL A 241 -21.36 4.77 -11.49
CA VAL A 241 -20.28 4.78 -10.48
C VAL A 241 -20.79 5.03 -9.05
N LEU A 242 -22.11 5.20 -8.86
CA LEU A 242 -22.68 5.38 -7.53
C LEU A 242 -22.41 4.13 -6.67
N PRO A 243 -21.88 4.30 -5.43
CA PRO A 243 -21.66 3.17 -4.55
C PRO A 243 -23.00 2.49 -4.27
N THR A 244 -23.10 1.20 -4.59
CA THR A 244 -24.20 0.39 -4.07
C THR A 244 -24.14 0.44 -2.54
N PRO A 245 -25.24 0.80 -1.87
CA PRO A 245 -25.29 0.78 -0.41
C PRO A 245 -24.99 -0.63 0.12
N PRO A 246 -24.53 -0.74 1.39
CA PRO A 246 -24.15 -2.00 2.01
C PRO A 246 -25.29 -3.02 2.08
#